data_AF-S4N422-F1
#
_entry.id   AF-S4N422-F1
#
_cell.length_a   1.000
_cell.length_b   1.000
_cell.length_c   1.000
_cell.angle_alpha   90.00
_cell.angle_beta   90.00
_cell.angle_gamma   90.00
#
_symmetry.space_group_name_H-M   'P 1'
#
loop_
_entity.id
_entity.type
_entity.pdbx_description
1 polymer ?
#
loop_
_entity_poly.entity_id
_entity_poly.type
_entity_poly.pdbx_seq_one_letter_code
_entity_poly.pdbx_strand_id
1 'polypeptide(L)'
;MAPVGIFLKKPRAAARKAAEIEQQRAEGLPVGSSAGALSDDRSEQLEDIDTSWCPTWPVEWQTAFHLTRQHLEAGGELPTEPGDVVHQGEDLGRWVKSVRFGFDKLTSVQQWMCEHILGITPAGEDEKPKPRTSQADKWALNYTAARQFYEREGHLRVPRKHVETVRSEEGPELQYRLGAWISNQRSRAATLSPERVEQLSNIGMRWTQHCAAPGSAGAGRPR
;
A
#
# COMPACT_ATOMS: atom_id res chain seq x y z
N MET A 1 11.53 -9.89 34.47
CA MET A 1 10.27 -9.14 34.29
C MET A 1 9.70 -9.51 32.94
N ALA A 2 8.50 -10.10 32.91
CA ALA A 2 7.83 -10.42 31.64
C ALA A 2 7.50 -9.12 30.89
N PRO A 3 7.63 -9.06 29.55
CA PRO A 3 7.42 -7.84 28.80
C PRO A 3 5.93 -7.46 28.82
N VAL A 4 5.62 -6.33 29.46
CA VAL A 4 4.29 -5.72 29.61
C VAL A 4 3.52 -5.63 28.27
N GLY A 5 4.25 -5.59 27.14
CA GLY A 5 3.68 -5.50 25.79
C GLY A 5 2.75 -6.66 25.37
N ILE A 6 2.90 -7.87 25.91
CA ILE A 6 2.07 -9.03 25.51
C ILE A 6 0.70 -9.00 26.20
N PHE A 7 0.61 -8.50 27.44
CA PHE A 7 -0.61 -8.50 28.25
C PHE A 7 -1.67 -7.48 27.76
N LEU A 8 -1.23 -6.33 27.23
CA LEU A 8 -2.12 -5.25 26.78
C LEU A 8 -2.58 -5.37 25.32
N LYS A 9 -2.07 -6.33 24.53
CA LYS A 9 -2.44 -6.50 23.10
C LYS A 9 -3.93 -6.75 22.89
N LYS A 10 -4.54 -7.64 23.68
CA LYS A 10 -5.99 -7.95 23.62
C LYS A 10 -6.85 -6.79 24.16
N PRO A 11 -6.54 -6.20 25.33
CA PRO A 11 -7.24 -5.00 25.82
C PRO A 11 -7.24 -3.82 24.84
N ARG A 12 -6.10 -3.52 24.19
CA ARG A 12 -5.99 -2.42 23.22
C ARG A 12 -6.87 -2.62 21.99
N ALA A 13 -6.90 -3.85 21.45
CA ALA A 13 -7.77 -4.18 20.33
C ALA A 13 -9.25 -4.04 20.71
N ALA A 14 -9.62 -4.44 21.92
CA ALA A 14 -10.97 -4.30 22.45
C ALA A 14 -11.37 -2.83 22.68
N ALA A 15 -10.47 -1.98 23.18
CA ALA A 15 -10.71 -0.54 23.35
C ALA A 15 -10.85 0.20 22.02
N ARG A 16 -9.99 -0.09 21.03
CA ARG A 16 -10.11 0.50 19.68
C ARG A 16 -11.45 0.13 19.02
N LYS A 17 -11.89 -1.12 19.19
CA LYS A 17 -13.20 -1.58 18.71
C LYS A 17 -14.35 -0.86 19.42
N ALA A 18 -14.24 -0.61 20.73
CA ALA A 18 -15.23 0.16 21.48
C ALA A 18 -15.33 1.60 20.96
N ALA A 19 -14.19 2.26 20.73
CA ALA A 19 -14.14 3.63 20.19
C ALA A 19 -14.71 3.72 18.75
N GLU A 20 -14.42 2.74 17.88
CA GLU A 20 -14.97 2.68 16.52
C GLU A 20 -16.50 2.51 16.54
N ILE A 21 -17.02 1.66 17.44
CA ILE A 21 -18.46 1.48 17.65
C ILE A 21 -19.10 2.80 18.10
N GLU A 22 -18.50 3.49 19.06
CA GLU A 22 -19.03 4.75 19.58
C GLU A 22 -18.99 5.86 18.52
N GLN A 23 -17.94 5.92 17.71
CA GLN A 23 -17.86 6.82 16.57
C GLN A 23 -18.96 6.54 15.54
N GLN A 24 -19.19 5.27 15.18
CA GLN A 24 -20.26 4.89 14.25
C GLN A 24 -21.65 5.28 14.77
N ARG A 25 -21.88 5.14 16.09
CA ARG A 25 -23.13 5.61 16.74
C ARG A 25 -23.28 7.12 16.64
N ALA A 26 -22.22 7.87 16.93
CA ALA A 26 -22.23 9.34 16.86
C ALA A 26 -22.48 9.85 15.43
N GLU A 27 -21.99 9.14 14.42
CA GLU A 27 -22.20 9.44 13.00
C GLU A 27 -23.55 8.91 12.45
N GLY A 28 -24.34 8.21 13.28
CA GLY A 28 -25.63 7.64 12.88
C GLY A 28 -25.53 6.45 11.91
N LEU A 29 -24.35 5.83 11.83
CA LEU A 29 -24.09 4.67 10.98
C LEU A 29 -24.54 3.37 11.67
N PRO A 30 -24.94 2.34 10.91
CA PRO A 30 -25.30 1.05 11.48
C PRO A 30 -24.10 0.38 12.14
N VAL A 31 -24.22 0.09 13.43
CA VAL A 31 -23.18 -0.57 14.23
C VAL A 31 -23.29 -2.09 14.11
N GLY A 32 -22.17 -2.76 13.87
CA GLY A 32 -22.08 -4.22 13.90
C GLY A 32 -22.10 -4.82 15.32
N SER A 33 -21.59 -6.05 15.47
CA SER A 33 -21.53 -6.73 16.78
C SER A 33 -20.52 -6.08 17.74
N SER A 34 -20.99 -5.71 18.93
CA SER A 34 -20.18 -5.23 20.06
C SER A 34 -19.40 -6.34 20.79
N ALA A 35 -19.55 -7.61 20.39
CA ALA A 35 -18.84 -8.72 21.02
C ALA A 35 -17.32 -8.53 20.92
N GLY A 36 -16.64 -8.54 22.06
CA GLY A 36 -15.19 -8.31 22.15
C GLY A 36 -14.76 -6.83 22.19
N ALA A 37 -15.71 -5.88 22.24
CA ALA A 37 -15.42 -4.51 22.64
C ALA A 37 -15.15 -4.44 24.15
N LEU A 38 -14.28 -3.52 24.57
CA LEU A 38 -14.01 -3.30 25.99
C LEU A 38 -15.20 -2.60 26.64
N SER A 39 -15.54 -2.99 27.88
CA SER A 39 -16.55 -2.27 28.67
C SER A 39 -15.96 -0.99 29.25
N ASP A 40 -16.79 0.02 29.49
CA ASP A 40 -16.39 1.31 30.06
C ASP A 40 -15.68 1.13 31.41
N ASP A 41 -16.27 0.35 32.34
CA ASP A 41 -15.66 0.01 33.63
C ASP A 41 -14.24 -0.59 33.51
N ARG A 42 -13.98 -1.34 32.43
CA ARG A 42 -12.68 -1.98 32.20
C ARG A 42 -11.68 -1.02 31.55
N SER A 43 -12.17 -0.07 30.75
CA SER A 43 -11.36 1.01 30.17
C SER A 43 -10.87 1.95 31.28
N GLU A 44 -11.76 2.40 32.16
CA GLU A 44 -11.44 3.27 33.30
C GLU A 44 -10.37 2.63 34.21
N GLN A 45 -10.54 1.35 34.56
CA GLN A 45 -9.54 0.62 35.35
C GLN A 45 -8.14 0.59 34.71
N LEU A 46 -8.06 0.58 33.37
CA LEU A 46 -6.78 0.57 32.67
C LEU A 46 -6.20 1.99 32.55
N GLU A 47 -7.03 3.02 32.43
CA GLU A 47 -6.62 4.43 32.45
C GLU A 47 -6.06 4.85 33.81
N ASP A 48 -6.65 4.35 34.90
CA ASP A 48 -6.15 4.55 36.28
C ASP A 48 -4.75 3.96 36.48
N ILE A 49 -4.43 2.87 35.78
CA ILE A 49 -3.13 2.20 35.88
C ILE A 49 -2.08 2.91 35.02
N ASP A 50 -2.44 3.29 33.79
CA ASP A 50 -1.56 3.96 32.85
C ASP A 50 -2.42 4.78 31.89
N THR A 51 -2.45 6.10 32.02
CA THR A 51 -3.24 6.99 31.16
C THR A 51 -2.86 6.87 29.66
N SER A 52 -1.69 6.32 29.35
CA SER A 52 -1.20 6.09 27.99
C SER A 52 -1.32 4.63 27.52
N TRP A 53 -2.08 3.80 28.23
CA TRP A 53 -2.15 2.35 28.01
C TRP A 53 -2.70 1.95 26.62
N CYS A 54 -3.61 2.74 26.05
CA CYS A 54 -4.17 2.56 24.70
C CYS A 54 -3.95 3.80 23.82
N PRO A 55 -2.70 4.02 23.38
CA PRO A 55 -2.39 5.15 22.54
C PRO A 55 -3.00 4.96 21.14
N THR A 56 -3.31 6.07 20.50
CA THR A 56 -3.95 6.13 19.17
C THR A 56 -3.04 5.61 18.04
N TRP A 57 -1.74 5.49 18.28
CA TRP A 57 -0.76 5.02 17.29
C TRP A 57 -0.35 3.54 17.48
N PRO A 58 0.32 2.93 16.48
CA PRO A 58 0.76 1.53 16.56
C PRO A 58 1.76 1.28 17.71
N VAL A 59 1.64 0.14 18.39
CA VAL A 59 2.55 -0.26 19.49
C VAL A 59 3.99 -0.44 19.00
N GLU A 60 4.14 -0.92 17.76
CA GLU A 60 5.46 -1.06 17.10
C GLU A 60 6.15 0.30 16.98
N TRP A 61 5.41 1.35 16.64
CA TRP A 61 5.94 2.71 16.56
C TRP A 61 6.42 3.20 17.93
N GLN A 62 5.65 2.99 19.00
CA GLN A 62 6.08 3.36 20.35
C GLN A 62 7.31 2.59 20.82
N THR A 63 7.35 1.30 20.51
CA THR A 63 8.46 0.43 20.90
C THR A 63 9.73 0.91 20.22
N ALA A 64 9.69 1.15 18.91
CA ALA A 64 10.83 1.66 18.17
C ALA A 64 11.25 3.08 18.61
N PHE A 65 10.29 3.98 18.88
CA PHE A 65 10.58 5.31 19.46
C PHE A 65 11.30 5.18 20.81
N HIS A 66 10.79 4.35 21.71
CA HIS A 66 11.37 4.17 23.03
C HIS A 66 12.76 3.54 22.98
N LEU A 67 12.95 2.51 22.15
CA LEU A 67 14.24 1.86 21.96
C LEU A 67 15.26 2.82 21.33
N THR A 68 14.84 3.64 20.36
CA THR A 68 15.71 4.67 19.78
C THR A 68 16.10 5.72 20.82
N ARG A 69 15.16 6.18 21.64
CA ARG A 69 15.46 7.11 22.74
C ARG A 69 16.45 6.51 23.74
N GLN A 70 16.23 5.26 24.17
CA GLN A 70 17.16 4.56 25.07
C GLN A 70 18.56 4.43 24.46
N HIS A 71 18.65 4.13 23.17
CA HIS A 71 19.92 4.05 22.45
C HIS A 71 20.67 5.38 22.48
N LEU A 72 19.98 6.50 22.23
CA LEU A 72 20.55 7.84 22.30
C LEU A 72 20.95 8.23 23.74
N GLU A 73 20.11 7.92 24.73
CA GLU A 73 20.40 8.16 26.16
C GLU A 73 21.62 7.36 26.64
N ALA A 74 21.89 6.20 26.04
CA ALA A 74 23.10 5.41 26.29
C ALA A 74 24.37 5.94 25.57
N GLY A 75 24.26 7.06 24.86
CA GLY A 75 25.36 7.69 24.11
C GLY A 75 25.53 7.17 22.68
N GLY A 76 24.57 6.42 22.16
CA GLY A 76 24.53 6.01 20.76
C GLY A 76 24.16 7.17 19.83
N GLU A 77 24.57 7.08 18.57
CA GLU A 77 24.15 8.02 17.52
C GLU A 77 22.81 7.59 16.91
N LEU A 78 22.12 8.52 16.24
CA LEU A 78 20.84 8.20 15.59
C LEU A 78 21.09 7.22 14.42
N PRO A 79 20.55 5.98 14.48
CA PRO A 79 20.73 5.03 13.38
C PRO A 79 19.93 5.47 12.16
N THR A 80 20.59 5.60 11.01
CA THR A 80 19.95 6.10 9.79
C THR A 80 19.90 5.06 8.67
N GLU A 81 20.73 4.02 8.77
CA GLU A 81 20.76 2.92 7.82
C GLU A 81 20.21 1.61 8.42
N PRO A 82 19.47 0.81 7.63
CA PRO A 82 18.94 -0.47 8.10
C PRO A 82 20.06 -1.39 8.58
N GLY A 83 19.90 -1.95 9.78
CA GLY A 83 20.86 -2.88 10.38
C GLY A 83 21.94 -2.20 11.22
N ASP A 84 22.02 -0.87 11.26
CA ASP A 84 22.96 -0.13 12.13
C ASP A 84 22.78 -0.54 13.59
N VAL A 85 21.53 -0.60 14.04
CA VAL A 85 21.17 -0.92 15.41
C VAL A 85 19.92 -1.80 15.40
N VAL A 86 20.06 -3.00 15.96
CA VAL A 86 18.97 -3.95 16.16
C VAL A 86 18.81 -4.24 17.65
N HIS A 87 17.70 -3.82 18.24
CA HIS A 87 17.39 -4.07 19.64
C HIS A 87 16.11 -4.91 19.76
N GLN A 88 16.21 -6.06 20.41
CA GLN A 88 15.07 -6.98 20.63
C GLN A 88 14.35 -7.42 19.34
N GLY A 89 15.08 -7.50 18.22
CA GLY A 89 14.53 -7.85 16.90
C GLY A 89 13.96 -6.65 16.10
N GLU A 90 13.91 -5.47 16.71
CA GLU A 90 13.53 -4.22 16.04
C GLU A 90 14.77 -3.57 15.41
N ASP A 91 14.71 -3.31 14.10
CA ASP A 91 15.75 -2.61 13.35
C ASP A 91 15.48 -1.11 13.39
N LEU A 92 16.20 -0.40 14.25
CA LEU A 92 15.96 1.01 14.53
C LEU A 92 16.33 1.89 13.34
N GLY A 93 17.39 1.55 12.60
CA GLY A 93 17.78 2.30 11.40
C GLY A 93 16.73 2.17 10.29
N ARG A 94 16.16 0.97 10.11
CA ARG A 94 15.00 0.79 9.21
C ARG A 94 13.79 1.61 9.68
N TRP A 95 13.52 1.65 10.98
CA TRP A 95 12.41 2.43 11.54
C TRP A 95 12.62 3.93 11.34
N VAL A 96 13.78 4.48 11.71
CA VAL A 96 14.14 5.90 11.51
C VAL A 96 13.99 6.26 10.02
N LYS A 97 14.52 5.45 9.11
CA LYS A 97 14.37 5.67 7.66
C LYS A 97 12.89 5.71 7.22
N SER A 98 12.06 4.84 7.78
CA SER A 98 10.61 4.84 7.51
C SER A 98 9.90 6.10 8.03
N VAL A 99 10.28 6.58 9.22
CA VAL A 99 9.79 7.83 9.83
C VAL A 99 10.20 9.02 8.98
N ARG A 100 11.46 9.08 8.53
CA ARG A 100 11.97 10.16 7.65
C ARG A 100 11.23 10.22 6.33
N PHE A 101 10.98 9.07 5.68
CA PHE A 101 10.29 9.01 4.38
C PHE A 101 8.79 9.28 4.46
N GLY A 102 8.14 8.86 5.55
CA GLY A 102 6.71 9.03 5.79
C GLY A 102 6.36 10.16 6.75
N PHE A 103 7.26 11.13 6.97
CA PHE A 103 7.12 12.15 8.00
C PHE A 103 5.83 12.97 7.85
N ASP A 104 5.43 13.25 6.61
CA ASP A 104 4.18 13.96 6.25
C ASP A 104 2.89 13.20 6.65
N LYS A 105 2.99 11.89 6.91
CA LYS A 105 1.85 11.04 7.31
C LYS A 105 1.74 10.87 8.83
N LEU A 106 2.72 11.35 9.58
CA LEU A 106 2.72 11.32 11.04
C LEU A 106 1.79 12.41 11.58
N THR A 107 1.24 12.19 12.77
CA THR A 107 0.50 13.25 13.47
C THR A 107 1.44 14.37 13.90
N SER A 108 0.92 15.58 14.14
CA SER A 108 1.73 16.71 14.60
C SER A 108 2.53 16.41 15.88
N VAL A 109 1.95 15.63 16.79
CA VAL A 109 2.64 15.19 18.02
C VAL A 109 3.79 14.23 17.70
N GLN A 110 3.59 13.28 16.78
CA GLN A 110 4.65 12.36 16.37
C GLN A 110 5.79 13.08 15.65
N GLN A 111 5.47 14.05 14.77
CA GLN A 111 6.48 14.89 14.12
C GLN A 111 7.31 15.65 15.16
N TRP A 112 6.63 16.33 16.10
CA TRP A 112 7.27 17.06 17.19
C TRP A 112 8.17 16.15 18.04
N MET A 113 7.70 14.96 18.43
CA MET A 113 8.49 14.01 19.21
C MET A 113 9.72 13.52 18.44
N CYS A 114 9.56 13.13 17.18
CA CYS A 114 10.66 12.68 16.34
C CYS A 114 11.71 13.77 16.15
N GLU A 115 11.29 15.01 15.88
CA GLU A 115 12.17 16.13 15.63
C GLU A 115 12.88 16.60 16.91
N HIS A 116 12.15 16.83 17.99
CA HIS A 116 12.71 17.46 19.19
C HIS A 116 13.27 16.48 20.22
N ILE A 117 12.77 15.24 20.29
CA ILE A 117 13.25 14.24 21.26
C ILE A 117 14.34 13.35 20.65
N LEU A 118 14.17 12.95 19.38
CA LEU A 118 15.11 12.03 18.72
C LEU A 118 16.03 12.71 17.71
N GLY A 119 15.79 13.97 17.32
CA GLY A 119 16.59 14.66 16.31
C GLY A 119 16.37 14.14 14.89
N ILE A 120 15.25 13.46 14.60
CA ILE A 120 14.94 12.93 13.28
C ILE A 120 14.43 14.07 12.38
N THR A 121 15.12 14.31 11.28
CA THR A 121 14.71 15.28 10.26
C THR A 121 13.99 14.59 9.08
N PRO A 122 12.95 15.21 8.49
CA PRO A 122 12.27 14.65 7.32
C PRO A 122 13.24 14.46 6.16
N ALA A 123 13.04 13.41 5.37
CA ALA A 123 13.85 13.17 4.18
C ALA A 123 13.52 14.20 3.09
N GLY A 124 14.56 14.75 2.43
CA GLY A 124 14.40 15.59 1.25
C GLY A 124 13.81 14.83 0.05
N GLU A 125 13.36 15.55 -0.98
CA GLU A 125 12.75 14.93 -2.17
C GLU A 125 13.70 13.97 -2.89
N ASP A 126 14.99 14.32 -2.97
CA ASP A 126 16.02 13.49 -3.62
C ASP A 126 16.37 12.23 -2.82
N GLU A 127 16.11 12.20 -1.51
CA GLU A 127 16.34 11.05 -0.64
C GLU A 127 15.18 10.06 -0.67
N LYS A 128 13.96 10.53 -0.95
CA LYS A 128 12.77 9.68 -0.98
C LYS A 128 12.87 8.72 -2.18
N PRO A 129 12.57 7.43 -2.00
CA PRO A 129 12.57 6.49 -3.10
C PRO A 129 11.54 6.92 -4.14
N LYS A 130 11.91 6.81 -5.43
CA LYS A 130 10.99 7.14 -6.53
C LYS A 130 9.66 6.39 -6.34
N PRO A 131 8.52 7.08 -6.48
CA PRO A 131 7.22 6.45 -6.27
C PRO A 131 7.07 5.25 -7.22
N ARG A 132 6.54 4.15 -6.68
CA ARG A 132 6.28 2.96 -7.47
C ARG A 132 5.21 3.29 -8.51
N THR A 133 5.54 3.15 -9.79
CA THR A 133 4.58 3.28 -10.90
C THR A 133 3.37 2.38 -10.65
N SER A 134 2.17 2.96 -10.68
CA SER A 134 0.94 2.22 -10.36
C SER A 134 0.64 1.16 -11.42
N GLN A 135 -0.26 0.21 -11.12
CA GLN A 135 -0.68 -0.78 -12.12
C GLN A 135 -1.49 -0.12 -13.26
N ALA A 136 -2.16 1.00 -12.98
CA ALA A 136 -2.86 1.79 -13.99
C ALA A 136 -1.86 2.47 -14.93
N ASP A 137 -0.81 3.10 -14.38
CA ASP A 137 0.24 3.75 -15.18
C ASP A 137 1.00 2.72 -16.02
N LYS A 138 1.36 1.56 -15.44
CA LYS A 138 1.99 0.46 -16.19
C LYS A 138 1.10 -0.01 -17.34
N TRP A 139 -0.21 -0.12 -17.11
CA TRP A 139 -1.16 -0.46 -18.17
C TRP A 139 -1.16 0.60 -19.26
N ALA A 140 -1.33 1.88 -18.91
CA ALA A 140 -1.37 2.99 -19.84
C ALA A 140 -0.10 3.04 -20.71
N LEU A 141 1.08 2.92 -20.11
CA LEU A 141 2.35 2.93 -20.83
C LEU A 141 2.47 1.76 -21.83
N ASN A 142 2.12 0.54 -21.42
CA ASN A 142 2.16 -0.60 -22.33
C ASN A 142 1.07 -0.54 -23.42
N TYR A 143 -0.10 0.04 -23.09
CA TYR A 143 -1.16 0.27 -24.05
C TYR A 143 -0.74 1.30 -25.10
N THR A 144 -0.06 2.38 -24.72
CA THR A 144 0.55 3.34 -25.65
C THR A 144 1.53 2.64 -26.60
N ALA A 145 2.40 1.77 -26.07
CA ALA A 145 3.30 0.97 -26.90
C ALA A 145 2.56 0.04 -27.87
N ALA A 146 1.48 -0.59 -27.41
CA ALA A 146 0.63 -1.45 -28.24
C ALA A 146 -0.05 -0.65 -29.36
N ARG A 147 -0.57 0.54 -29.03
CA ARG A 147 -1.20 1.44 -30.00
C ARG A 147 -0.19 1.91 -31.05
N GLN A 148 1.01 2.32 -30.64
CA GLN A 148 2.08 2.69 -31.57
C GLN A 148 2.43 1.54 -32.53
N PHE A 149 2.55 0.31 -32.02
CA PHE A 149 2.78 -0.87 -32.86
C PHE A 149 1.61 -1.09 -33.82
N TYR A 150 0.38 -0.95 -33.35
CA TYR A 150 -0.82 -1.10 -34.18
C TYR A 150 -0.91 -0.03 -35.27
N GLU A 151 -0.60 1.23 -34.98
CA GLU A 151 -0.58 2.32 -35.96
C GLU A 151 0.45 2.06 -37.07
N ARG A 152 1.59 1.44 -36.72
CA ARG A 152 2.63 1.06 -37.69
C ARG A 152 2.28 -0.19 -38.52
N GLU A 153 1.78 -1.24 -37.88
CA GLU A 153 1.66 -2.58 -38.48
C GLU A 153 0.20 -2.98 -38.83
N GLY A 154 -0.79 -2.24 -38.34
CA GLY A 154 -2.22 -2.53 -38.52
C GLY A 154 -2.73 -3.75 -37.73
N HIS A 155 -1.91 -4.35 -36.86
CA HIS A 155 -2.29 -5.53 -36.08
C HIS A 155 -1.50 -5.66 -34.76
N LEU A 156 -1.99 -6.50 -33.84
CA LEU A 156 -1.26 -6.88 -32.60
C LEU A 156 -0.67 -8.30 -32.61
N ARG A 157 -0.16 -8.74 -33.77
CA ARG A 157 0.63 -9.98 -33.91
C ARG A 157 2.09 -9.74 -33.55
N VAL A 158 2.33 -9.31 -32.32
CA VAL A 158 3.67 -8.93 -31.85
C VAL A 158 4.53 -10.18 -31.58
N PRO A 159 5.74 -10.30 -32.15
CA PRO A 159 6.68 -11.38 -31.81
C PRO A 159 7.03 -11.38 -30.33
N ARG A 160 7.13 -12.55 -29.68
CA ARG A 160 7.31 -12.68 -28.21
C ARG A 160 8.48 -11.87 -27.65
N LYS A 161 9.59 -11.79 -28.38
CA LYS A 161 10.82 -11.07 -27.98
C LYS A 161 10.84 -9.59 -28.38
N HIS A 162 9.79 -9.10 -29.05
CA HIS A 162 9.72 -7.73 -29.54
C HIS A 162 9.74 -6.73 -28.38
N VAL A 163 10.58 -5.72 -28.55
CA VAL A 163 10.67 -4.55 -27.67
C VAL A 163 10.24 -3.34 -28.49
N GLU A 164 9.21 -2.65 -28.01
CA GLU A 164 8.74 -1.40 -28.62
C GLU A 164 9.35 -0.22 -27.86
N THR A 165 9.93 0.72 -28.60
CA THR A 165 10.48 1.94 -28.04
C THR A 165 9.45 3.06 -28.22
N VAL A 166 8.98 3.63 -27.10
CA VAL A 166 8.04 4.74 -27.10
C VAL A 166 8.78 6.00 -26.66
N ARG A 167 8.71 7.06 -27.47
CA ARG A 167 9.17 8.38 -27.09
C ARG A 167 8.10 9.04 -26.21
N SER A 168 8.48 9.44 -25.01
CA SER A 168 7.64 10.35 -24.21
C SER A 168 7.83 11.77 -24.74
N GLU A 169 6.75 12.56 -24.84
CA GLU A 169 6.79 13.93 -25.40
C GLU A 169 7.81 14.84 -24.69
N GLU A 170 8.06 14.60 -23.40
CA GLU A 170 8.98 15.39 -22.56
C GLU A 170 10.04 14.52 -21.85
N GLY A 171 10.13 13.23 -22.20
CA GLY A 171 10.89 12.24 -21.43
C GLY A 171 11.84 11.38 -22.27
N PRO A 172 12.67 10.55 -21.61
CA PRO A 172 13.58 9.64 -22.30
C PRO A 172 12.81 8.60 -23.12
N GLU A 173 13.47 8.03 -24.14
CA GLU A 173 12.93 6.90 -24.88
C GLU A 173 12.83 5.68 -23.96
N LEU A 174 11.62 5.13 -23.85
CA LEU A 174 11.32 4.00 -22.96
C LEU A 174 11.09 2.73 -23.78
N GLN A 175 11.74 1.65 -23.35
CA GLN A 175 11.64 0.35 -23.99
C GLN A 175 10.64 -0.56 -23.26
N TYR A 176 9.66 -1.08 -24.00
CA TYR A 176 8.62 -1.97 -23.49
C TYR A 176 8.74 -3.33 -24.13
N ARG A 177 8.80 -4.40 -23.34
CA ARG A 177 8.75 -5.79 -23.82
C ARG A 177 7.35 -6.16 -24.31
N LEU A 178 6.90 -5.49 -25.36
CA LEU A 178 5.53 -5.51 -25.86
C LEU A 178 5.10 -6.92 -26.26
N GLY A 179 5.98 -7.69 -26.89
CA GLY A 179 5.70 -9.08 -27.25
C GLY A 179 5.38 -9.96 -26.04
N ALA A 180 6.09 -9.73 -24.93
CA ALA A 180 5.85 -10.45 -23.71
C ALA A 180 4.54 -10.02 -23.03
N TRP A 181 4.29 -8.71 -23.00
CA TRP A 181 3.08 -8.13 -22.42
C TRP A 181 1.82 -8.57 -23.16
N ILE A 182 1.77 -8.43 -24.49
CA ILE A 182 0.64 -8.87 -25.33
C ILE A 182 0.35 -10.36 -25.13
N SER A 183 1.39 -11.20 -25.07
CA SER A 183 1.23 -12.64 -24.77
C SER A 183 0.59 -12.89 -23.40
N ASN A 184 1.00 -12.14 -22.38
CA ASN A 184 0.44 -12.24 -21.04
C ASN A 184 -1.03 -11.76 -20.98
N GLN A 185 -1.36 -10.70 -21.72
CA GLN A 185 -2.75 -10.21 -21.76
C GLN A 185 -3.66 -11.27 -22.39
N ARG A 186 -3.23 -11.92 -23.49
CA ARG A 186 -3.97 -13.04 -24.09
C ARG A 186 -4.18 -14.19 -23.11
N SER A 187 -3.16 -14.62 -22.38
CA SER A 187 -3.30 -15.74 -21.43
C SER A 187 -4.19 -15.39 -20.23
N ARG A 188 -4.30 -14.11 -19.89
CA ARG A 188 -5.09 -13.64 -18.74
C ARG A 188 -6.47 -13.11 -19.13
N ALA A 189 -6.94 -13.32 -20.37
CA ALA A 189 -8.18 -12.77 -20.92
C ALA A 189 -9.38 -12.91 -19.96
N ALA A 190 -9.55 -14.08 -19.33
CA ALA A 190 -10.63 -14.37 -18.38
C ALA A 190 -10.63 -13.49 -17.12
N THR A 191 -9.48 -12.92 -16.76
CA THR A 191 -9.27 -12.14 -15.52
C THR A 191 -9.07 -10.65 -15.79
N LEU A 192 -9.08 -10.23 -17.06
CA LEU A 192 -9.01 -8.81 -17.42
C LEU A 192 -10.36 -8.15 -17.20
N SER A 193 -10.34 -6.88 -16.82
CA SER A 193 -11.57 -6.08 -16.77
C SER A 193 -12.16 -5.93 -18.18
N PRO A 194 -13.50 -5.83 -18.32
CA PRO A 194 -14.16 -5.66 -19.61
C PRO A 194 -13.60 -4.46 -20.41
N GLU A 195 -13.38 -3.33 -19.75
CA GLU A 195 -12.79 -2.12 -20.35
C GLU A 195 -11.41 -2.39 -20.97
N ARG A 196 -10.55 -3.16 -20.29
CA ARG A 196 -9.21 -3.50 -20.78
C ARG A 196 -9.25 -4.46 -21.97
N VAL A 197 -10.21 -5.38 -21.97
CA VAL A 197 -10.48 -6.26 -23.11
C VAL A 197 -10.93 -5.43 -24.31
N GLU A 198 -11.85 -4.50 -24.10
CA GLU A 198 -12.35 -3.60 -25.13
C GLU A 198 -11.23 -2.73 -25.72
N GLN A 199 -10.44 -2.05 -24.87
CA GLN A 199 -9.30 -1.22 -25.29
C GLN A 199 -8.37 -1.98 -26.24
N LEU A 200 -7.95 -3.19 -25.85
CA LEU A 200 -7.06 -4.01 -26.68
C LEU A 200 -7.75 -4.52 -27.95
N SER A 201 -9.03 -4.86 -27.88
CA SER A 201 -9.81 -5.31 -29.04
C SER A 201 -9.92 -4.21 -30.10
N ASN A 202 -10.12 -2.97 -29.67
CA ASN A 202 -10.23 -1.79 -30.54
C ASN A 202 -8.93 -1.52 -31.33
N ILE A 203 -7.77 -1.92 -30.80
CA ILE A 203 -6.48 -1.83 -31.49
C ILE A 203 -6.04 -3.17 -32.10
N GLY A 204 -6.99 -4.04 -32.46
CA GLY A 204 -6.73 -5.23 -33.27
C GLY A 204 -6.20 -6.45 -32.50
N MET A 205 -6.39 -6.52 -31.18
CA MET A 205 -6.08 -7.72 -30.40
C MET A 205 -7.00 -8.87 -30.79
N ARG A 206 -6.39 -10.00 -31.16
CA ARG A 206 -7.11 -11.26 -31.36
C ARG A 206 -7.01 -12.12 -30.11
N TRP A 207 -8.16 -12.40 -29.51
CA TRP A 207 -8.29 -13.29 -28.38
C TRP A 207 -8.38 -14.74 -28.88
N THR A 208 -7.57 -15.63 -28.31
CA THR A 208 -7.66 -17.07 -28.60
C THR A 208 -8.95 -17.60 -27.99
N GLN A 209 -9.78 -18.25 -28.82
CA GLN A 209 -11.06 -18.83 -28.42
C GLN A 209 -10.85 -20.03 -27.48
N HIS A 210 -10.66 -19.73 -26.19
CA HIS A 210 -10.91 -20.68 -25.10
C HIS A 210 -11.45 -19.99 -23.83
N CYS A 211 -11.99 -18.79 -23.97
CA CYS A 211 -12.89 -18.20 -22.99
C CYS A 211 -14.29 -18.12 -23.62
N ALA A 212 -15.11 -19.13 -23.37
CA ALA A 212 -16.53 -19.09 -23.67
C ALA A 212 -17.17 -17.90 -22.93
N ALA A 213 -17.85 -17.04 -23.68
CA ALA A 213 -18.75 -16.03 -23.13
C ALA A 213 -20.02 -16.71 -22.57
N PRO A 214 -20.65 -16.18 -21.51
CA PRO A 214 -22.01 -16.58 -21.17
C PRO A 214 -23.00 -16.01 -22.20
N GLY A 215 -23.54 -16.91 -23.02
CA GLY A 215 -24.92 -16.93 -23.52
C GLY A 215 -25.44 -15.73 -24.31
N SER A 216 -25.40 -15.81 -25.63
CA SER A 216 -26.37 -15.14 -26.50
C SER A 216 -27.75 -15.82 -26.35
N ALA A 217 -28.68 -15.17 -25.65
CA ALA A 217 -30.08 -15.58 -25.67
C ALA A 217 -30.70 -15.19 -27.02
N GLY A 218 -31.09 -16.20 -27.81
CA GLY A 218 -31.83 -16.03 -29.04
C GLY A 218 -33.22 -15.44 -28.77
N ALA A 219 -33.51 -14.29 -29.38
CA ALA A 219 -34.87 -13.82 -29.53
C ALA A 219 -35.44 -14.40 -30.83
N GLY A 220 -36.28 -15.43 -30.69
CA GLY A 220 -37.08 -15.99 -31.76
C GLY A 220 -38.07 -14.95 -32.31
N ARG A 221 -38.26 -14.98 -33.63
CA ARG A 221 -39.31 -14.23 -34.33
C ARG A 221 -40.57 -15.11 -34.37
N PRO A 222 -41.76 -14.65 -33.96
CA PRO A 222 -42.99 -15.30 -34.33
C PRO A 222 -43.46 -14.83 -35.73
N ARG A 223 -44.23 -15.70 -36.36
CA ARG A 223 -44.74 -15.66 -37.73
C ARG A 223 -45.77 -14.59 -37.98
#